data_AF-A0A7Y6UQ31-F1
#
_entry.id   AF-A0A7Y6UQ31-F1
#
_cell.length_a   1.000
_cell.length_b   1.000
_cell.length_c   1.000
_cell.angle_alpha   90.00
_cell.angle_beta   90.00
_cell.angle_gamma   90.00
#
_symmetry.space_group_name_H-M   'P 1'
#
loop_
_entity.id
_entity.type
_entity.pdbx_description
1 polymer ?
#
loop_
_entity_poly.entity_id
_entity_poly.type
_entity_poly.pdbx_seq_one_letter_code
_entity_poly.pdbx_strand_id
1 'polypeptide(L)'
;MARPRKPTAALELKGAYKKDPQRKAERKDEPKPSGAVGLAPDFFDADERLIWDDLAGFGFWLTDADRLMLEIAVKLMSMFRKGTLDGGGISKLITALSKLGFSPTDRSKVQAPGAKEPEADPFADFK
;
A
#
# COMPACT_ATOMS: atom_id res chain seq x y z
N MET A 1 -14.38 -5.54 18.43
CA MET A 1 -13.74 -5.95 17.16
C MET A 1 -12.29 -6.33 17.43
N ALA A 2 -11.83 -7.46 16.90
CA ALA A 2 -10.42 -7.86 17.02
C ALA A 2 -9.51 -6.81 16.35
N ARG A 3 -8.38 -6.49 16.98
CA ARG A 3 -7.46 -5.48 16.45
C ARG A 3 -6.90 -5.94 15.10
N PRO A 4 -6.91 -5.11 14.04
CA PRO A 4 -6.35 -5.48 12.75
C PRO A 4 -4.90 -5.94 12.91
N ARG A 5 -4.54 -7.05 12.24
CA ARG A 5 -3.17 -7.54 12.24
C ARG A 5 -2.26 -6.48 11.64
N LYS A 6 -1.18 -6.16 12.34
CA LYS A 6 -0.15 -5.24 11.85
C LYS A 6 0.66 -5.94 10.74
N PRO A 7 0.98 -5.22 9.65
CA PRO A 7 1.90 -5.71 8.62
C PRO A 7 3.23 -6.15 9.21
N THR A 8 3.85 -7.16 8.60
CA THR A 8 5.12 -7.76 9.04
C THR A 8 6.26 -6.75 9.05
N ALA A 9 6.37 -5.91 8.01
CA ALA A 9 7.35 -4.83 7.95
C ALA A 9 7.20 -3.81 9.09
N ALA A 10 5.95 -3.52 9.50
CA ALA A 10 5.67 -2.65 10.65
C ALA A 10 5.93 -3.32 12.01
N LEU A 11 5.94 -4.66 12.09
CA LEU A 11 6.30 -5.40 13.31
C LEU A 11 7.81 -5.55 13.45
N GLU A 12 8.53 -5.73 12.34
CA GLU A 12 9.99 -5.81 12.31
C GLU A 12 10.62 -4.52 12.85
N LEU A 13 10.18 -3.37 12.31
CA LEU A 13 10.69 -2.05 12.68
C LEU A 13 10.40 -1.70 14.15
N LYS A 14 9.33 -2.26 14.74
CA LYS A 14 8.98 -2.08 16.16
C LYS A 14 9.70 -3.06 17.10
N GLY A 15 10.62 -3.87 16.59
CA GLY A 15 11.32 -4.89 17.36
C GLY A 15 10.38 -5.95 17.94
N ALA A 16 9.18 -6.14 17.35
CA ALA A 16 8.19 -7.07 17.89
C ALA A 16 8.73 -8.51 17.90
N TYR A 17 9.60 -8.85 16.94
CA TYR A 17 10.26 -10.16 16.86
C TYR A 17 11.37 -10.37 17.89
N LYS A 18 11.92 -9.29 18.50
CA LYS A 18 12.83 -9.42 19.65
C LYS A 18 12.08 -9.83 20.92
N LYS A 19 10.81 -9.41 21.04
CA LYS A 19 9.94 -9.73 22.19
C LYS A 19 9.19 -11.05 22.01
N ASP A 20 8.85 -11.41 20.78
CA ASP A 20 8.07 -12.60 20.46
C ASP A 20 8.58 -13.25 19.16
N PRO A 21 9.65 -14.07 19.25
CA PRO A 21 10.30 -14.68 18.08
C PRO A 21 9.38 -15.63 17.30
N GLN A 22 8.38 -16.23 17.97
CA GLN A 22 7.42 -17.14 17.32
C GLN A 22 6.62 -16.44 16.22
N ARG A 23 6.29 -15.14 16.38
CA ARG A 23 5.63 -14.35 15.33
C ARG A 23 6.45 -14.20 14.05
N LYS A 24 7.79 -14.28 14.14
CA LYS A 24 8.66 -14.24 12.96
C LYS A 24 8.59 -15.58 12.23
N ALA A 25 8.60 -16.68 13.00
CA ALA A 25 8.49 -18.04 12.46
C ALA A 25 7.14 -18.28 11.77
N GLU A 26 6.03 -17.80 12.34
CA GLU A 26 4.67 -17.91 11.75
C GLU A 26 4.52 -17.15 10.42
N ARG A 27 5.41 -16.20 10.13
CA ARG A 27 5.34 -15.31 8.95
C ARG A 27 6.52 -15.46 8.01
N LYS A 28 7.36 -16.47 8.22
CA LYS A 28 8.57 -16.71 7.43
C LYS A 28 8.25 -16.96 5.93
N ASP A 29 7.07 -17.52 5.66
CA ASP A 29 6.59 -17.89 4.33
C ASP A 29 5.55 -16.89 3.77
N GLU A 30 5.45 -15.69 4.35
CA GLU A 30 4.55 -14.66 3.82
C GLU A 30 5.02 -14.24 2.41
N PRO A 31 4.11 -14.22 1.41
CA PRO A 31 4.45 -13.80 0.06
C PRO A 31 5.05 -12.39 0.10
N LYS A 32 6.28 -12.27 -0.39
CA LYS A 32 6.95 -10.97 -0.52
C LYS A 32 6.68 -10.44 -1.92
N PRO A 33 6.03 -9.27 -2.05
CA PRO A 33 5.94 -8.59 -3.34
C PRO A 33 7.35 -8.39 -3.88
N SER A 34 7.55 -8.74 -5.16
CA SER A 34 8.91 -8.84 -5.73
C SER A 34 9.17 -7.83 -6.83
N GLY A 35 8.10 -7.29 -7.44
CA GLY A 35 8.18 -6.38 -8.56
C GLY A 35 7.47 -5.05 -8.32
N ALA A 36 7.81 -4.07 -9.17
CA ALA A 36 7.01 -2.87 -9.35
C ALA A 36 5.62 -3.24 -9.92
N VAL A 37 4.67 -2.30 -9.80
CA VAL A 37 3.32 -2.45 -10.35
C VAL A 37 3.33 -2.95 -11.79
N GLY A 38 4.19 -2.39 -12.67
CA GLY A 38 4.28 -2.77 -14.08
C GLY A 38 3.26 -2.07 -14.98
N LEU A 39 3.18 -2.48 -16.25
CA LEU A 39 2.33 -1.84 -17.26
C LEU A 39 0.83 -2.04 -16.98
N ALA A 40 0.03 -1.09 -17.47
CA ALA A 40 -1.43 -1.17 -17.43
C ALA A 40 -1.94 -2.44 -18.14
N PRO A 41 -3.05 -3.04 -17.69
CA PRO A 41 -3.66 -4.18 -18.37
C PRO A 41 -4.09 -3.85 -19.82
N ASP A 42 -3.94 -4.82 -20.73
CA ASP A 42 -4.21 -4.63 -22.16
C ASP A 42 -5.66 -4.22 -22.47
N PHE A 43 -6.60 -4.66 -21.64
CA PHE A 43 -8.03 -4.38 -21.82
C PHE A 43 -8.44 -2.98 -21.35
N PHE A 44 -7.53 -2.17 -20.82
CA PHE A 44 -7.82 -0.77 -20.48
C PHE A 44 -7.91 0.09 -21.74
N ASP A 45 -8.87 1.02 -21.72
CA ASP A 45 -8.96 2.08 -22.71
C ASP A 45 -7.84 3.13 -22.53
N ALA A 46 -7.76 4.11 -23.42
CA ALA A 46 -6.72 5.13 -23.37
C ALA A 46 -6.76 5.97 -22.07
N ASP A 47 -7.94 6.32 -21.57
CA ASP A 47 -8.10 7.11 -20.35
C ASP A 47 -7.66 6.29 -19.13
N GLU A 48 -8.06 5.02 -19.07
CA GLU A 48 -7.75 4.11 -17.98
C GLU A 48 -6.25 3.81 -17.91
N ARG A 49 -5.56 3.70 -19.05
CA ARG A 49 -4.09 3.55 -19.09
C ARG A 49 -3.39 4.78 -18.54
N LEU A 50 -3.82 5.98 -18.92
CA LEU A 50 -3.27 7.22 -18.36
C LEU A 50 -3.50 7.31 -16.84
N ILE A 51 -4.69 6.93 -16.38
CA ILE A 51 -5.00 6.91 -14.95
C ILE A 51 -4.15 5.86 -14.20
N TRP A 52 -3.89 4.70 -14.82
CA TRP A 52 -2.98 3.69 -14.26
C TRP A 52 -1.58 4.26 -14.07
N ASP A 53 -1.03 4.89 -15.11
CA ASP A 53 0.32 5.47 -15.08
C ASP A 53 0.41 6.62 -14.06
N ASP A 54 -0.62 7.48 -13.99
CA ASP A 54 -0.75 8.53 -12.97
C ASP A 54 -0.69 7.92 -11.56
N LEU A 55 -1.57 6.95 -11.26
CA LEU A 55 -1.68 6.38 -9.92
C LEU A 55 -0.45 5.57 -9.55
N ALA A 56 0.12 4.78 -10.46
CA ALA A 56 1.36 4.06 -10.23
C ALA A 56 2.55 5.01 -10.02
N GLY A 57 2.58 6.13 -10.75
CA GLY A 57 3.59 7.18 -10.60
C GLY A 57 3.49 7.93 -9.26
N PHE A 58 2.28 8.30 -8.85
CA PHE A 58 2.03 8.94 -7.55
C PHE A 58 2.27 7.96 -6.39
N GLY A 59 1.91 6.70 -6.58
CA GLY A 59 2.06 5.60 -5.62
C GLY A 59 3.36 4.83 -5.82
N PHE A 60 4.52 5.51 -5.80
CA PHE A 60 5.83 4.89 -6.03
C PHE A 60 6.21 3.74 -5.08
N TRP A 61 5.45 3.54 -3.99
CA TRP A 61 5.59 2.44 -3.05
C TRP A 61 4.80 1.18 -3.42
N LEU A 62 3.90 1.28 -4.41
CA LEU A 62 3.06 0.17 -4.82
C LEU A 62 3.88 -0.92 -5.53
N THR A 63 3.40 -2.15 -5.39
CA THR A 63 4.08 -3.35 -5.86
C THR A 63 3.18 -4.16 -6.79
N ASP A 64 3.73 -5.21 -7.40
CA ASP A 64 3.00 -6.22 -8.17
C ASP A 64 1.76 -6.77 -7.43
N ALA A 65 1.84 -6.91 -6.11
CA ALA A 65 0.75 -7.39 -5.26
C ALA A 65 -0.44 -6.41 -5.18
N ASP A 66 -0.23 -5.12 -5.43
CA ASP A 66 -1.26 -4.09 -5.35
C ASP A 66 -2.08 -3.95 -6.64
N ARG A 67 -1.64 -4.59 -7.73
CA ARG A 67 -2.21 -4.45 -9.08
C ARG A 67 -3.73 -4.62 -9.10
N LEU A 68 -4.28 -5.66 -8.47
CA LEU A 68 -5.74 -5.90 -8.49
C LEU A 68 -6.53 -4.77 -7.82
N MET A 69 -6.03 -4.23 -6.71
CA MET A 69 -6.67 -3.10 -6.04
C MET A 69 -6.51 -1.81 -6.85
N LEU A 70 -5.34 -1.63 -7.49
CA LEU A 70 -5.09 -0.53 -8.40
C LEU A 70 -6.03 -0.56 -9.61
N GLU A 71 -6.28 -1.74 -10.21
CA GLU A 71 -7.21 -1.89 -11.34
C GLU A 71 -8.62 -1.41 -10.98
N ILE A 72 -9.11 -1.79 -9.80
CA ILE A 72 -10.41 -1.33 -9.27
C ILE A 72 -10.39 0.20 -9.09
N ALA A 73 -9.32 0.74 -8.53
CA ALA A 73 -9.17 2.18 -8.34
C ALA A 73 -9.16 2.95 -9.68
N VAL A 74 -8.50 2.41 -10.71
CA VAL A 74 -8.50 3.00 -12.07
C VAL A 74 -9.90 3.04 -12.65
N LYS A 75 -10.64 1.93 -12.62
CA LYS A 75 -12.02 1.87 -13.16
C LYS A 75 -12.93 2.89 -12.45
N LEU A 76 -12.87 2.93 -11.12
CA LEU A 76 -13.65 3.88 -10.33
C LEU A 76 -13.23 5.34 -10.59
N MET A 77 -11.93 5.61 -10.72
CA MET A 77 -11.42 6.94 -11.03
C MET A 77 -11.84 7.39 -12.44
N SER A 78 -11.83 6.50 -13.42
CA SER A 78 -12.30 6.78 -14.78
C SER A 78 -13.78 7.19 -14.77
N MET A 79 -14.65 6.43 -14.09
CA MET A 79 -16.06 6.78 -13.90
C MET A 79 -16.25 8.10 -13.15
N PHE A 80 -15.44 8.35 -12.12
CA PHE A 80 -15.48 9.60 -11.35
C PHE A 80 -15.14 10.81 -12.22
N ARG A 81 -14.04 10.74 -12.98
CA ARG A 81 -13.63 11.81 -13.91
C ARG A 81 -14.64 12.04 -15.03
N LYS A 82 -15.37 10.99 -15.45
CA LYS A 82 -16.46 11.06 -16.43
C LYS A 82 -17.80 11.54 -15.83
N GLY A 83 -17.89 11.74 -14.52
CA GLY A 83 -19.11 12.19 -13.84
C GLY A 83 -20.22 11.14 -13.78
N THR A 84 -19.92 9.86 -14.05
CA THR A 84 -20.90 8.76 -14.07
C THR A 84 -20.90 7.94 -12.78
N LEU A 85 -20.03 8.29 -11.82
CA LEU A 85 -19.92 7.58 -10.55
C LEU A 85 -20.91 8.14 -9.53
N ASP A 86 -21.72 7.28 -8.94
CA ASP A 86 -22.68 7.63 -7.90
C ASP A 86 -22.00 7.83 -6.52
N GLY A 87 -22.75 8.32 -5.53
CA GLY A 87 -22.22 8.53 -4.17
C GLY A 87 -21.68 7.25 -3.51
N GLY A 88 -22.29 6.10 -3.79
CA GLY A 88 -21.80 4.80 -3.34
C GLY A 88 -20.47 4.44 -3.98
N GLY A 89 -20.33 4.68 -5.29
CA GLY A 89 -19.09 4.54 -6.04
C GLY A 89 -17.98 5.47 -5.54
N ILE A 90 -18.27 6.73 -5.25
CA ILE A 90 -17.30 7.69 -4.68
C ILE A 90 -16.76 7.17 -3.34
N SER A 91 -17.63 6.64 -2.48
CA SER A 91 -17.22 6.05 -1.20
C SER A 91 -16.30 4.84 -1.38
N LYS A 92 -16.58 3.99 -2.39
CA LYS A 92 -15.71 2.86 -2.76
C LYS A 92 -14.37 3.33 -3.31
N LEU A 93 -14.34 4.39 -4.12
CA LEU A 93 -13.12 4.97 -4.65
C LEU A 93 -12.21 5.49 -3.53
N ILE A 94 -12.75 6.28 -2.60
CA ILE A 94 -12.01 6.77 -1.42
C ILE A 94 -11.45 5.60 -0.61
N THR A 95 -12.23 4.54 -0.44
CA THR A 95 -11.80 3.33 0.27
C THR A 95 -10.64 2.62 -0.46
N ALA A 96 -10.73 2.47 -1.79
CA ALA A 96 -9.66 1.84 -2.58
C ALA A 96 -8.36 2.66 -2.48
N LEU A 97 -8.45 3.98 -2.62
CA LEU A 97 -7.29 4.89 -2.51
C LEU A 97 -6.68 4.88 -1.12
N SER A 98 -7.49 4.83 -0.05
CA SER A 98 -6.99 4.69 1.32
C SER A 98 -6.26 3.37 1.54
N LYS A 99 -6.79 2.25 1.01
CA LYS A 99 -6.12 0.94 1.09
C LYS A 99 -4.78 0.91 0.36
N LEU A 100 -4.66 1.65 -0.74
CA LEU A 100 -3.43 1.81 -1.51
C LEU A 100 -2.47 2.85 -0.91
N GLY A 101 -2.83 3.54 0.18
CA GLY A 101 -1.95 4.48 0.88
C GLY A 101 -1.95 5.92 0.35
N PHE A 102 -2.92 6.30 -0.49
CA PHE A 102 -2.97 7.65 -1.08
C PHE A 102 -3.44 8.74 -0.12
N SER A 103 -4.06 8.40 1.01
CA SER A 103 -4.45 9.40 2.02
C SER A 103 -3.23 9.88 2.83
N PRO A 104 -3.20 11.13 3.34
CA PRO A 104 -2.10 11.61 4.16
C PRO A 104 -1.81 10.73 5.39
N THR A 105 -2.88 10.28 6.05
CA THR A 105 -2.79 9.38 7.21
C THR A 105 -2.21 8.03 6.83
N ASP A 106 -2.59 7.49 5.67
CA ASP A 106 -2.12 6.18 5.25
C ASP A 106 -0.70 6.25 4.68
N ARG A 107 -0.32 7.34 4.02
CA ARG A 107 1.06 7.59 3.59
C ARG A 107 2.05 7.56 4.75
N SER A 108 1.67 8.02 5.95
CA SER A 108 2.50 7.91 7.16
C SER A 108 2.76 6.47 7.63
N LYS A 109 1.95 5.51 7.16
CA LYS A 109 2.05 4.08 7.51
C LYS A 109 2.70 3.27 6.40
N VAL A 110 2.80 3.83 5.20
CA VAL A 110 3.48 3.23 4.06
C VAL A 110 4.98 3.23 4.33
N GLN A 111 5.59 2.05 4.22
CA GLN A 111 7.05 1.92 4.24
C GLN A 111 7.51 1.81 2.79
N ALA A 112 7.98 2.93 2.25
CA ALA A 112 8.49 2.97 0.89
C ALA A 112 9.82 2.19 0.77
N PRO A 113 10.09 1.54 -0.38
CA PRO A 113 11.41 0.98 -0.68
C PRO A 113 12.50 2.05 -0.51
N GLY A 114 13.49 1.78 0.34
CA GLY A 114 14.60 2.71 0.62
C GLY A 114 14.40 3.67 1.79
N ALA A 115 13.28 3.58 2.53
CA ALA A 115 13.16 4.27 3.81
C ALA A 115 14.28 3.79 4.74
N LYS A 116 15.20 4.70 5.10
CA LYS A 116 16.26 4.41 6.07
C LYS A 116 15.62 3.98 7.39
N GLU A 117 16.10 2.89 7.97
CA GLU A 117 15.76 2.57 9.35
C GLU A 117 16.13 3.79 10.21
N PRO A 118 15.26 4.19 11.17
CA PRO A 118 15.60 5.26 12.07
C PRO A 118 16.91 4.90 12.76
N GLU A 119 17.92 5.78 12.67
CA GLU A 119 19.19 5.61 13.37
C GLU A 119 18.90 5.30 14.84
N ALA A 120 19.56 4.27 15.36
CA ALA A 120 19.41 3.88 16.75
C ALA A 120 19.67 5.10 17.64
N ASP A 121 18.73 5.38 18.53
CA ASP A 121 18.84 6.51 19.47
C ASP A 121 20.18 6.40 20.21
N PRO A 122 21.12 7.36 20.03
CA PRO A 122 22.44 7.30 20.65
C PRO A 122 22.39 7.36 22.18
N PHE A 123 21.22 7.61 22.77
CA PHE A 123 21.00 7.58 24.21
C PHE A 123 20.26 6.33 24.71
N ALA A 124 19.95 5.35 23.84
CA ALA A 124 19.24 4.14 24.24
C ALA A 124 20.01 3.29 25.28
N ASP A 125 21.34 3.37 25.28
CA ASP A 125 22.22 2.63 26.19
C ASP A 125 22.56 3.37 27.50
N PHE A 126 22.10 4.62 27.65
CA PHE A 126 22.22 5.36 28.91
C PHE A 126 20.98 5.14 29.78
N LYS A 127 20.89 3.97 30.43
CA LYS A 127 19.91 3.71 31.50
C LYS A 127 20.51 2.91 32.65
#